data_AF-A0A382TRT3-F1
#
_entry.id   AF-A0A382TRT3-F1
#
_cell.length_a   1.000
_cell.length_b   1.000
_cell.length_c   1.000
_cell.angle_alpha   90.00
_cell.angle_beta   90.00
_cell.angle_gamma   90.00
#
_symmetry.space_group_name_H-M   'P 1'
#
loop_
_entity.id
_entity.type
_entity.pdbx_description
1 polymer ?
#
loop_
_entity_poly.entity_id
_entity_poly.type
_entity_poly.pdbx_seq_one_letter_code
_entity_poly.pdbx_strand_id
1 'polypeptide(L)' 'MVKALTEKRIPVAYVPFKGEQHGFRLAENIKRCMDLELYFYARVLGFTSADQIDPITINNLDS' A
#
# COMPACT_ATOMS: atom_id res chain seq x y z
N MET A 1 6.50 13.88 3.60
CA MET A 1 6.13 13.18 2.34
C MET A 1 4.64 12.91 2.26
N VAL A 2 4.08 11.96 3.03
CA VAL A 2 2.66 11.55 2.95
C VAL A 2 1.69 12.73 3.01
N LYS A 3 1.81 13.59 4.03
CA LYS A 3 0.99 14.80 4.17
C LYS A 3 0.94 15.66 2.90
N ALA A 4 2.09 15.91 2.28
CA ALA A 4 2.17 16.72 1.06
C ALA A 4 1.52 16.04 -0.15
N LEU A 5 1.58 14.71 -0.26
CA LEU A 5 0.87 13.95 -1.30
C LEU A 5 -0.64 14.00 -1.06
N THR A 6 -1.08 13.84 0.20
CA THR A 6 -2.48 13.93 0.58
C THR A 6 -3.07 15.30 0.25
N GLU A 7 -2.39 16.39 0.64
CA GLU A 7 -2.80 17.78 0.37
C GLU A 7 -2.87 18.09 -1.13
N LYS A 8 -1.98 17.49 -1.93
CA LYS A 8 -1.97 17.61 -3.41
C LYS A 8 -2.98 16.71 -4.11
N ARG A 9 -3.81 15.96 -3.36
CA ARG A 9 -4.77 14.98 -3.89
C ARG A 9 -4.14 13.90 -4.77
N ILE A 10 -2.91 13.51 -4.46
CA ILE A 10 -2.24 12.40 -5.15
C ILE A 10 -2.62 11.10 -4.40
N PRO A 11 -2.97 10.01 -5.11
CA PRO A 11 -3.23 8.72 -4.49
C PRO A 11 -2.05 8.26 -3.63
N VAL A 12 -2.31 7.99 -2.34
CA VAL A 12 -1.25 7.62 -1.40
C VAL A 12 -1.79 6.72 -0.29
N ALA A 13 -1.00 5.72 0.10
CA ALA A 13 -1.22 4.94 1.31
C ALA A 13 0.08 4.89 2.13
N TYR A 14 -0.05 4.94 3.46
CA TYR A 14 1.08 4.84 4.38
C TYR A 14 0.83 3.74 5.40
N VAL A 15 1.69 2.73 5.41
CA VAL A 15 1.52 1.53 6.23
C VAL A 15 2.81 1.26 7.01
N PRO A 16 2.87 1.61 8.30
CA PRO A 16 4.02 1.30 9.14
C PRO A 16 3.96 -0.16 9.63
N PHE A 17 5.09 -0.85 9.58
CA PHE A 17 5.23 -2.22 10.10
C PHE A 17 5.90 -2.19 11.47
N LYS A 18 5.17 -2.60 12.51
CA LYS A 18 5.66 -2.60 13.89
C LYS A 18 6.76 -3.65 14.05
N GLY A 19 7.86 -3.27 14.71
CA GLY A 19 8.97 -4.19 15.00
C GLY A 19 9.97 -4.34 13.84
N GLU A 20 9.72 -3.69 12.71
CA GLU A 20 10.63 -3.68 11.56
C GLU A 20 11.48 -2.40 11.53
N GLN A 21 12.63 -2.48 10.85
CA GLN A 21 13.55 -1.35 10.61
C GLN A 21 13.89 -1.29 9.10
N HIS A 22 15.09 -0.81 8.75
CA HIS A 22 15.54 -0.83 7.36
C HIS A 22 15.77 -2.26 6.86
N GLY A 23 14.89 -2.72 5.97
CA GLY A 23 14.84 -4.08 5.47
C GLY A 23 14.02 -5.00 6.38
N PHE A 24 12.84 -5.40 5.90
CA PHE A 24 11.93 -6.26 6.66
C PHE A 24 12.51 -7.66 6.85
N ARG A 25 12.32 -8.23 8.05
CA ARG A 25 12.85 -9.56 8.41
C ARG A 25 11.77 -10.56 8.78
N LEU A 26 10.62 -10.12 9.25
CA LEU A 26 9.50 -11.00 9.53
C LEU A 26 8.82 -11.36 8.21
N ALA A 27 8.69 -12.67 7.95
CA ALA A 27 8.11 -13.17 6.70
C ALA A 27 6.69 -12.66 6.47
N GLU A 28 5.90 -12.48 7.54
CA GLU A 28 4.55 -11.90 7.48
C GLU A 28 4.56 -10.46 6.95
N ASN A 29 5.53 -9.63 7.38
CA ASN A 29 5.62 -8.24 6.96
C ASN A 29 6.16 -8.11 5.54
N ILE A 30 7.09 -8.98 5.14
CA ILE A 30 7.58 -9.06 3.76
C ILE A 30 6.42 -9.40 2.83
N LYS A 31 5.67 -10.47 3.13
CA LYS A 31 4.50 -10.87 2.35
C LYS A 31 3.46 -9.75 2.32
N ARG A 32 3.11 -9.18 3.48
CA ARG A 32 2.13 -8.10 3.56
C ARG A 32 2.56 -6.88 2.76
N CYS A 33 3.84 -6.51 2.76
CA CYS A 33 4.34 -5.41 1.94
C CYS A 33 4.12 -5.65 0.44
N MET A 34 4.49 -6.85 -0.05
CA MET A 34 4.31 -7.23 -1.46
C MET A 34 2.82 -7.28 -1.85
N ASP A 35 1.99 -7.87 -0.99
CA ASP A 35 0.53 -7.92 -1.20
C ASP A 35 -0.03 -6.50 -1.32
N LEU A 36 0.37 -5.58 -0.44
CA LEU A 36 -0.09 -4.19 -0.46
C LEU A 36 0.38 -3.39 -1.67
N GLU A 37 1.61 -3.62 -2.10
CA GLU A 37 2.14 -3.04 -3.33
C GLU A 37 1.33 -3.50 -4.55
N LEU A 38 1.08 -4.80 -4.68
CA LEU A 38 0.27 -5.36 -5.75
C LEU A 38 -1.18 -4.82 -5.72
N TYR A 39 -1.78 -4.75 -4.53
CA TYR A 39 -3.12 -4.17 -4.37
C TYR A 39 -3.17 -2.69 -4.78
N PHE A 40 -2.16 -1.90 -4.41
CA PHE A 40 -2.05 -0.51 -4.82
C PHE A 40 -1.96 -0.38 -6.35
N TYR A 41 -1.12 -1.19 -7.00
CA TYR A 41 -1.01 -1.21 -8.45
C TYR A 41 -2.32 -1.65 -9.13
N ALA A 42 -2.98 -2.70 -8.63
CA ALA A 42 -4.27 -3.15 -9.14
C ALA A 42 -5.31 -2.03 -9.14
N ARG A 43 -5.38 -1.30 -8.02
CA ARG A 43 -6.32 -0.18 -7.85
C ARG A 43 -5.98 1.05 -8.69
N VAL A 44 -4.71 1.42 -8.80
CA VAL A 44 -4.27 2.62 -9.55
C VAL A 44 -4.25 2.37 -11.06
N LEU A 45 -3.86 1.17 -11.50
CA LEU A 45 -3.74 0.81 -12.91
C LEU A 45 -5.01 0.13 -13.47
N GLY A 46 -6.00 -0.16 -12.62
CA GLY A 46 -7.32 -0.65 -13.03
C GLY A 46 -7.36 -2.11 -13.47
N PHE A 47 -6.56 -2.99 -12.84
CA PHE A 47 -6.60 -4.43 -13.09
C PHE A 47 -7.04 -5.22 -11.84
N THR A 48 -7.42 -6.47 -12.03
CA THR A 48 -7.77 -7.38 -10.93
C THR A 48 -6.56 -8.24 -10.58
N SER A 49 -6.14 -8.22 -9.31
CA SER A 49 -5.08 -9.10 -8.81
C SER A 49 -5.53 -10.57 -8.87
N ALA A 50 -4.61 -11.48 -9.13
CA ALA A 50 -4.90 -12.92 -9.15
C ALA A 50 -5.30 -13.43 -7.75
N ASP A 51 -4.61 -12.95 -6.73
CA ASP A 51 -4.87 -13.30 -5.34
C ASP A 51 -5.86 -12.32 -4.69
N GLN A 52 -6.63 -12.83 -3.72
CA GLN A 52 -7.40 -12.01 -2.80
C GLN A 52 -6.46 -11.40 -1.76
N ILE A 53 -6.36 -10.08 -1.76
CA ILE A 53 -5.47 -9.33 -0.87
C ILE A 53 -6.32 -8.52 0.10
N ASP A 54 -5.97 -8.58 1.39
CA ASP A 54 -6.62 -7.76 2.41
C ASP A 54 -6.43 -6.27 2.07
N PRO A 55 -7.52 -5.50 1.88
CA PRO A 55 -7.43 -4.16 1.34
C PRO A 55 -6.76 -3.19 2.31
N ILE A 56 -6.22 -2.11 1.74
CA ILE A 56 -5.81 -0.90 2.48
C ILE A 56 -6.55 0.32 1.95
N THR A 57 -6.70 1.30 2.83
CA THR A 57 -7.16 2.62 2.45
C THR A 57 -6.10 3.32 1.61
N ILE A 58 -6.49 3.69 0.39
CA ILE A 58 -5.69 4.56 -0.48
C ILE A 58 -6.36 5.93 -0.48
N ASN A 59 -5.74 6.90 0.16
CA ASN A 59 -6.25 8.26 0.19
C ASN A 59 -6.24 8.84 -1.24
N ASN A 60 -7.28 9.59 -1.59
CA ASN A 60 -7.43 10.29 -2.88
C ASN A 60 -7.58 9.39 -4.13
N LEU A 61 -7.89 8.11 -4.00
CA LEU A 61 -8.02 7.21 -5.16
C LEU A 61 -9.32 7.41 -5.95
N ASP A 62 -10.44 7.57 -5.25
CA ASP A 62 -11.79 7.67 -5.83
C ASP A 62 -12.35 9.12 -5.76
N SER A 63 -11.45 10.12 -5.69
CA SER A 63 -11.75 11.55 -5.47
C SER A 63 -11.77 12.39 -6.74
#